data_AF-A0A6B3FIK2-F1
#
_entry.id   AF-A0A6B3FIK2-F1
#
_cell.length_a   1.000
_cell.length_b   1.000
_cell.length_c   1.000
_cell.angle_alpha   90.00
_cell.angle_beta   90.00
_cell.angle_gamma   90.00
#
_symmetry.space_group_name_H-M   'P 1'
#
loop_
_entity.id
_entity.type
_entity.pdbx_description
1 polymer ?
#
loop_
_entity_poly.entity_id
_entity_poly.type
_entity_poly.pdbx_seq_one_letter_code
_entity_poly.pdbx_strand_id
1 'polypeptide(L)'
;AILATNTSSLSVTEMASKLKNPERVVGFHFFNPVAILPLLEIVRGEQTDDASLATAFGVARKLKKTAVLVKDAPAFVVNRILTRFMG
;
A
#
# COMPACT_ATOMS: atom_id res chain seq x y z
N ALA A 1 -5.53 2.46 16.35
CA ALA A 1 -6.04 1.72 15.17
C ALA A 1 -5.33 2.21 13.93
N ILE A 2 -4.95 1.29 13.03
CA ILE A 2 -4.28 1.59 11.75
C ILE A 2 -5.34 1.90 10.68
N LEU A 3 -5.02 2.83 9.80
CA LEU A 3 -5.85 3.19 8.65
C LEU A 3 -5.17 2.68 7.38
N ALA A 4 -5.88 1.86 6.60
CA ALA A 4 -5.38 1.30 5.36
C ALA A 4 -6.21 1.82 4.18
N THR A 5 -5.53 2.22 3.09
CA THR A 5 -6.19 2.65 1.84
C THR A 5 -5.87 1.69 0.70
N ASN A 6 -6.88 1.34 -0.11
CA ASN A 6 -6.73 0.53 -1.32
C ASN A 6 -6.59 1.39 -2.60
N THR A 7 -6.17 2.65 -2.47
CA THR A 7 -5.93 3.50 -3.65
C THR A 7 -4.92 2.85 -4.59
N SER A 8 -5.05 3.10 -5.89
CA SER A 8 -4.15 2.56 -6.93
C SER A 8 -3.26 3.63 -7.58
N SER A 9 -3.49 4.91 -7.26
CA SER A 9 -2.84 6.04 -7.93
C SER A 9 -2.70 7.31 -7.09
N LEU A 10 -3.46 7.46 -6.00
CA LEU A 10 -3.36 8.63 -5.12
C LEU A 10 -2.22 8.45 -4.11
N SER A 11 -1.55 9.56 -3.76
CA SER A 11 -0.46 9.55 -2.77
C SER A 11 -1.00 9.23 -1.38
N VAL A 12 -0.40 8.21 -0.75
CA VAL A 12 -0.70 7.85 0.65
C VAL A 12 -0.21 8.95 1.59
N THR A 13 0.91 9.59 1.25
CA THR A 13 1.47 10.72 1.99
C THR A 13 0.52 11.91 2.01
N GLU A 14 -0.02 12.29 0.85
CA GLU A 14 -0.99 13.38 0.76
C GLU A 14 -2.27 13.06 1.53
N MET A 15 -2.79 11.83 1.41
CA MET A 15 -3.94 11.37 2.18
C MET A 15 -3.72 11.44 3.70
N ALA A 16 -2.50 11.15 4.17
CA ALA A 16 -2.15 11.19 5.58
C ALA A 16 -1.93 12.62 6.11
N SER A 17 -1.51 13.56 5.27
CA SER A 17 -1.00 14.90 5.65
C SER A 17 -1.89 15.74 6.57
N LYS A 18 -3.22 15.57 6.48
CA LYS A 18 -4.20 16.35 7.26
C LYS A 18 -4.71 15.63 8.50
N LEU A 19 -4.26 14.41 8.76
CA LEU A 19 -4.68 13.64 9.92
C LEU A 19 -3.88 14.05 11.16
N LYS A 20 -4.52 13.99 12.33
CA LYS A 20 -3.85 14.24 13.62
C LYS A 20 -2.74 13.24 13.93
N ASN A 21 -2.90 12.00 13.46
CA ASN A 21 -2.00 10.87 13.68
C ASN A 21 -1.70 10.22 12.32
N PRO A 22 -0.86 10.85 11.47
CA PRO A 22 -0.56 10.39 10.11
C PRO A 22 0.28 9.10 10.06
N GLU A 23 1.03 8.81 11.13
CA GLU A 23 1.95 7.67 11.24
C GLU A 23 1.25 6.31 11.13
N ARG A 24 -0.05 6.27 11.41
CA ARG A 24 -0.88 5.07 11.36
C ARG A 24 -1.52 4.79 10.00
N VAL A 25 -1.23 5.58 8.96
CA VAL A 25 -1.77 5.41 7.62
C VAL A 25 -0.84 4.56 6.76
N VAL A 26 -1.38 3.53 6.10
CA VAL A 26 -0.65 2.66 5.18
C VAL A 26 -1.42 2.50 3.87
N GLY A 27 -0.72 2.39 2.75
CA GLY A 27 -1.32 1.84 1.54
C GLY A 27 -1.38 0.33 1.65
N PHE A 28 -2.51 -0.26 1.22
CA PHE A 28 -2.80 -1.68 1.29
C PHE A 28 -3.52 -2.10 0.00
N HIS A 29 -2.75 -2.09 -1.09
CA HIS A 29 -3.27 -2.16 -2.45
C HIS A 29 -3.40 -3.61 -2.91
N PHE A 30 -4.64 -4.01 -3.17
CA PHE A 30 -5.01 -5.29 -3.74
C PHE A 30 -5.09 -5.23 -5.27
N PHE A 31 -4.88 -6.37 -5.90
CA PHE A 31 -5.08 -6.55 -7.33
C PHE A 31 -6.38 -7.32 -7.59
N ASN A 32 -7.12 -6.93 -8.64
CA ASN A 32 -8.36 -7.59 -9.03
C ASN A 32 -8.09 -8.73 -10.03
N PRO A 33 -8.58 -9.98 -9.83
CA PRO A 33 -9.46 -10.45 -8.76
C PRO A 33 -8.80 -10.68 -7.39
N VAL A 34 -9.35 -10.04 -6.35
CA VAL A 34 -8.75 -10.03 -5.00
C VAL A 34 -8.65 -11.41 -4.38
N ALA A 35 -9.62 -12.30 -4.59
CA ALA A 35 -9.58 -13.65 -4.03
C ALA A 35 -8.51 -14.54 -4.68
N ILE A 36 -8.12 -14.23 -5.92
CA ILE A 36 -7.28 -15.10 -6.77
C ILE A 36 -5.84 -14.60 -6.78
N LEU A 37 -5.63 -13.29 -6.92
CA LEU A 37 -4.30 -12.74 -7.10
C LEU A 37 -3.51 -12.76 -5.78
N PRO A 38 -2.29 -13.32 -5.76
CA PRO A 38 -1.52 -13.50 -4.54
C PRO A 38 -0.83 -12.20 -4.07
N LEU A 39 -0.61 -11.25 -4.97
CA LEU A 39 0.16 -10.05 -4.71
C LEU A 39 -0.65 -9.01 -3.93
N LEU A 40 0.02 -8.33 -3.00
CA LEU A 40 -0.47 -7.14 -2.32
C LEU A 40 0.68 -6.14 -2.17
N GLU A 41 0.45 -4.88 -2.52
CA GLU A 41 1.43 -3.81 -2.29
C GLU A 41 1.13 -3.11 -0.96
N ILE A 42 2.11 -3.09 -0.05
CA ILE A 42 2.08 -2.27 1.16
C ILE A 42 2.88 -1.01 0.87
N VAL A 43 2.21 0.14 0.86
CA VAL A 43 2.83 1.43 0.53
C VAL A 43 3.15 2.19 1.81
N ARG A 44 4.44 2.53 2.00
CA ARG A 44 4.91 3.40 3.09
C ARG A 44 4.79 4.86 2.65
N GLY A 45 3.93 5.62 3.32
CA GLY A 45 3.91 7.08 3.22
C GLY A 45 5.04 7.71 4.05
N GLU A 46 5.33 8.99 3.84
CA GLU A 46 6.49 9.65 4.47
C GLU A 46 6.50 9.59 6.00
N GLN A 47 5.33 9.69 6.63
CA GLN A 47 5.20 9.69 8.10
C GLN A 47 4.84 8.32 8.68
N THR A 48 4.59 7.30 7.84
CA THR A 48 4.17 5.97 8.31
C THR A 48 5.25 5.32 9.18
N ASP A 49 4.88 4.87 10.38
CA ASP A 49 5.80 4.21 11.30
C ASP A 49 6.01 2.71 11.01
N ASP A 50 7.10 2.15 11.56
CA ASP A 50 7.45 0.75 11.37
C ASP A 50 6.44 -0.20 12.05
N ALA A 51 5.82 0.23 13.15
CA ALA A 51 4.80 -0.56 13.86
C ALA A 51 3.54 -0.77 13.02
N SER A 52 3.09 0.27 12.32
CA SER A 52 1.92 0.22 11.43
C SER A 52 2.21 -0.65 10.22
N LEU A 53 3.42 -0.56 9.66
CA LEU A 53 3.85 -1.44 8.57
C LEU A 53 3.95 -2.89 9.00
N ALA A 54 4.60 -3.18 10.13
CA ALA A 54 4.70 -4.54 10.67
C ALA A 54 3.31 -5.16 10.85
N THR A 55 2.35 -4.37 11.34
CA THR A 55 0.97 -4.83 11.48
C THR A 55 0.31 -5.07 10.11
N ALA A 56 0.51 -4.19 9.12
CA ALA A 56 0.01 -4.39 7.77
C ALA A 56 0.57 -5.68 7.15
N PHE A 57 1.87 -5.95 7.28
CA PHE A 57 2.48 -7.22 6.85
C PHE A 57 1.87 -8.42 7.58
N GLY A 58 1.65 -8.30 8.90
CA GLY A 58 0.97 -9.33 9.69
C GLY A 58 -0.44 -9.64 9.18
N VAL A 59 -1.20 -8.62 8.81
CA VAL A 59 -2.54 -8.76 8.22
C VAL A 59 -2.46 -9.41 6.84
N ALA A 60 -1.56 -8.95 5.97
CA ALA A 60 -1.37 -9.53 4.64
C ALA A 60 -1.03 -11.02 4.70
N ARG A 61 -0.17 -11.42 5.63
CA ARG A 61 0.16 -12.83 5.89
C ARG A 61 -1.07 -13.63 6.33
N LYS A 62 -1.90 -13.10 7.23
CA LYS A 62 -3.16 -13.75 7.65
C LYS A 62 -4.14 -13.91 6.48
N LEU A 63 -4.13 -12.97 5.53
CA LEU A 63 -4.92 -13.02 4.29
C LEU A 63 -4.31 -13.94 3.21
N LYS A 64 -3.21 -14.64 3.52
CA LYS A 64 -2.46 -15.50 2.57
C LYS A 64 -2.01 -14.75 1.31
N LYS A 65 -1.67 -13.47 1.46
CA LYS A 65 -1.10 -12.63 0.40
C LYS A 65 0.42 -12.55 0.51
N THR A 66 1.07 -12.46 -0.64
CA THR A 66 2.48 -12.11 -0.76
C THR A 66 2.59 -10.59 -0.80
N ALA A 67 2.95 -9.99 0.33
CA ALA A 67 3.08 -8.55 0.45
C ALA A 67 4.48 -8.07 0.04
N VAL A 68 4.54 -6.97 -0.70
CA VAL A 68 5.78 -6.26 -1.06
C VAL A 68 5.75 -4.84 -0.50
N LEU A 69 6.88 -4.37 0.04
CA LEU A 69 7.02 -2.99 0.49
C LEU A 69 7.28 -2.07 -0.71
N VAL A 70 6.48 -1.03 -0.84
CA VAL A 70 6.60 -0.04 -1.91
C VAL A 70 6.70 1.36 -1.30
N LYS A 71 7.52 2.22 -1.92
CA LYS A 71 7.55 3.65 -1.58
C LYS A 71 6.39 4.36 -2.27
N ASP A 72 5.80 5.34 -1.59
CA ASP A 72 4.78 6.19 -2.20
C ASP A 72 5.34 6.90 -3.44
N ALA A 73 4.75 6.58 -4.60
CA ALA A 73 5.14 7.13 -5.90
C ALA A 73 3.94 6.99 -6.86
N PRO A 74 3.81 7.90 -7.85
CA PRO A 74 2.75 7.79 -8.86
C PRO A 74 2.75 6.42 -9.54
N ALA A 75 1.59 5.77 -9.59
CA ALA A 75 1.37 4.43 -10.15
C ALA A 75 2.15 3.29 -9.45
N PHE A 76 2.63 3.51 -8.22
CA PHE A 76 3.38 2.53 -7.43
C PHE A 76 4.45 1.78 -8.25
N VAL A 77 4.63 0.48 -8.05
CA VAL A 77 5.62 -0.32 -8.80
C VAL A 77 4.96 -1.01 -9.97
N VAL A 78 3.85 -1.74 -9.76
CA VAL A 78 3.25 -2.55 -10.82
C VAL A 78 2.64 -1.69 -11.93
N ASN A 79 1.81 -0.69 -11.60
CA ASN A 79 1.20 0.15 -12.64
C ASN A 79 2.25 0.99 -13.39
N ARG A 80 3.33 1.41 -12.71
CA ARG A 80 4.46 2.11 -13.32
C ARG A 80 5.26 1.23 -14.28
N ILE A 81 5.40 -0.06 -14.00
CA ILE A 81 6.06 -1.01 -14.90
C ILE A 81 5.13 -1.35 -16.07
N LEU A 82 3.86 -1.68 -15.81
CA LEU A 82 2.89 -2.02 -16.86
C LEU A 82 2.72 -0.90 -17.89
N THR A 83 2.60 0.35 -17.43
CA THR A 83 2.50 1.51 -18.34
C THR A 83 3.75 1.72 -19.20
N ARG A 84 4.93 1.26 -18.76
CA ARG A 84 6.18 1.31 -19.55
C ARG A 84 6.35 0.12 -20.50
N PHE A 85 5.72 -1.01 -20.22
CA PHE A 85 5.77 -2.21 -21.06
C PHE A 85 4.67 -2.24 -22.13
N MET A 86 3.55 -1.60 -21.87
CA MET A 86 2.39 -1.55 -22.77
C MET A 86 2.31 -0.25 -23.59
N GLY A 87 3.26 0.66 -23.41
CA GLY A 87 3.39 1.92 -24.13
C GLY A 87 4.53 1.88 -25.15
#